data_AF-A0A420W185-F1
#
_entry.id   AF-A0A420W185-F1
#
_cell.length_a   1.000
_cell.length_b   1.000
_cell.length_c   1.000
_cell.angle_alpha   90.00
_cell.angle_beta   90.00
_cell.angle_gamma   90.00
#
_symmetry.space_group_name_H-M   'P 1'
#
loop_
_entity.id
_entity.type
_entity.pdbx_description
1 polymer ?
#
loop_
_entity_poly.entity_id
_entity_poly.type
_entity_poly.pdbx_seq_one_letter_code
_entity_poly.pdbx_strand_id
1 'polypeptide(L)'
;MKEKTNLKELFNKYLTGKASEGELLHLLDFFKLEEDSALLRALILAELEEEEALETTEEQHAILDRVSSVLKYGIRNEKVRLRRLYVRWAAAAAVVIIAGFWIALERIQEGAGIFTSTRQEVIAPGQDKAILELEDGRIINLDSSIGSGVKNSYVFADTNGMMTFNTRGLPATDKKSGERTLSTPKGGQFAVLLSDGTKVWLNAESSISFPAIFAQHTRDVSITGEVYFEVAKNPTKPFLVHARQQTVKVLGTHFNINAYPENDAVQTGLLEGSVAVIAGGKQVQLLPGQMSVWQESQGGLKVGRIPDPETLLSWKGGMFCFDHNNITEIMQVLARWYDIEFSFENGDYSNCVFDAMIPKKKSIQEVLNILGASQQLEFKIKGRKVVVSQTNSNSN
;
A
#
# COMPACT_ATOMS: atom_id res chain seq x y z
N MET A 1 -42.66 11.72 -18.09
CA MET A 1 -42.11 11.19 -19.36
C MET A 1 -40.65 11.61 -19.43
N LYS A 2 -39.71 10.71 -19.10
CA LYS A 2 -38.28 10.99 -19.23
C LYS A 2 -37.91 10.74 -20.69
N GLU A 3 -37.46 11.77 -21.39
CA GLU A 3 -36.89 11.63 -22.74
C GLU A 3 -35.72 10.64 -22.66
N LYS A 4 -35.77 9.58 -23.47
CA LYS A 4 -34.63 8.69 -23.68
C LYS A 4 -33.63 9.42 -24.57
N THR A 5 -32.80 10.28 -23.98
CA THR A 5 -31.69 10.92 -24.69
C THR A 5 -30.68 9.85 -25.08
N ASN A 6 -30.32 9.79 -26.37
CA ASN A 6 -29.40 8.79 -26.92
C ASN A 6 -27.96 9.08 -26.47
N LEU A 7 -27.38 8.20 -25.62
CA LEU A 7 -26.04 8.37 -25.05
C LEU A 7 -24.96 8.58 -26.13
N LYS A 8 -25.12 7.97 -27.31
CA LYS A 8 -24.19 8.10 -28.43
C LYS A 8 -24.18 9.53 -29.01
N GLU A 9 -25.34 10.17 -29.10
CA GLU A 9 -25.44 11.56 -29.58
C GLU A 9 -24.85 12.55 -28.57
N LEU A 10 -25.07 12.29 -27.27
CA LEU A 10 -24.51 13.09 -26.19
C LEU A 10 -22.98 13.02 -26.16
N PHE A 11 -22.43 11.82 -26.36
CA PHE A 11 -20.99 11.57 -26.43
C PHE A 11 -20.35 12.26 -27.65
N ASN A 12 -20.96 12.16 -28.84
CA ASN A 12 -20.48 12.88 -30.03
C ASN A 12 -20.54 14.40 -29.89
N LYS A 13 -21.58 14.94 -29.24
CA LYS A 13 -21.66 16.39 -28.95
C LYS A 13 -20.55 16.82 -28.00
N TYR A 14 -20.18 15.99 -27.02
CA TYR A 14 -19.05 16.24 -26.14
C TYR A 14 -17.72 16.28 -26.89
N LEU A 15 -17.43 15.25 -27.70
CA LEU A 15 -16.19 15.17 -28.50
C LEU A 15 -16.03 16.35 -29.48
N THR A 16 -17.15 16.80 -30.07
CA THR A 16 -17.15 17.92 -31.02
C THR A 16 -17.29 19.31 -30.36
N GLY A 17 -17.30 19.40 -29.02
CA GLY A 17 -17.38 20.66 -28.28
C GLY A 17 -18.71 21.40 -28.39
N LYS A 18 -19.80 20.69 -28.75
CA LYS A 18 -21.14 21.25 -28.99
C LYS A 18 -22.17 20.90 -27.89
N ALA A 19 -21.73 20.25 -26.82
CA ALA A 19 -22.60 19.91 -25.69
C ALA A 19 -22.91 21.14 -24.82
N SER A 20 -24.17 21.33 -24.46
CA SER A 20 -24.60 22.31 -23.47
C SER A 20 -24.25 21.87 -22.03
N GLU A 21 -24.25 22.81 -21.09
CA GLU A 21 -23.93 22.55 -19.67
C GLU A 21 -24.86 21.48 -19.05
N GLY A 22 -26.15 21.52 -19.37
CA GLY A 22 -27.12 20.51 -18.91
C GLY A 22 -26.89 19.13 -19.54
N GLU A 23 -26.46 19.08 -20.80
CA GLU A 23 -26.09 17.83 -21.50
C GLU A 23 -24.81 17.22 -20.92
N LEU A 24 -23.86 18.05 -20.51
CA LEU A 24 -22.59 17.63 -19.92
C LEU A 24 -22.78 17.07 -18.50
N LEU A 25 -23.63 17.70 -17.68
CA LEU A 25 -24.03 17.16 -16.38
C LEU A 25 -24.74 15.80 -16.52
N HIS A 26 -25.60 15.66 -17.53
CA HIS A 26 -26.27 14.40 -17.80
C HIS A 26 -25.29 13.31 -18.26
N LEU A 27 -24.28 13.65 -19.05
CA LEU A 27 -23.19 12.74 -19.42
C LEU A 27 -22.35 12.34 -18.20
N LEU A 28 -22.03 13.27 -17.29
CA LEU A 28 -21.28 13.01 -16.05
C LEU A 28 -22.05 12.10 -15.07
N ASP A 29 -23.38 12.16 -15.06
CA ASP A 29 -24.19 11.23 -14.26
C ASP A 29 -24.06 9.78 -14.78
N PHE A 30 -23.90 9.56 -16.09
CA PHE A 30 -23.57 8.23 -16.63
C PHE A 30 -22.20 7.71 -16.18
N PHE A 31 -21.24 8.58 -15.85
CA PHE A 31 -19.95 8.17 -15.28
C PHE A 31 -20.04 7.73 -13.81
N LYS A 32 -21.11 8.09 -13.10
CA LYS A 32 -21.29 7.80 -11.67
C LYS A 32 -22.09 6.54 -11.38
N LEU A 33 -22.81 5.98 -12.36
CA LEU A 33 -23.64 4.79 -12.19
C LEU A 33 -22.89 3.56 -12.72
N GLU A 34 -22.47 2.66 -11.82
CA GLU A 34 -21.71 1.43 -12.13
C GLU A 34 -22.46 0.42 -13.04
N GLU A 35 -23.76 0.60 -13.29
CA GLU A 35 -24.60 -0.41 -13.97
C GLU A 35 -24.70 -0.29 -15.51
N ASP A 36 -24.31 0.83 -16.14
CA ASP A 36 -24.40 1.03 -17.61
C ASP A 36 -23.02 1.26 -18.29
N SER A 37 -21.95 0.68 -17.72
CA SER A 37 -20.56 0.94 -18.14
C SER A 37 -20.15 0.31 -19.48
N ALA A 38 -20.91 -0.64 -20.03
CA ALA A 38 -20.48 -1.41 -21.20
C ALA A 38 -20.57 -0.60 -22.51
N LEU A 39 -21.67 0.12 -22.73
CA LEU A 39 -21.87 0.94 -23.93
C LEU A 39 -20.92 2.15 -23.92
N LEU A 40 -20.77 2.80 -22.77
CA LEU A 40 -19.86 3.94 -22.59
C LEU A 40 -18.40 3.53 -22.78
N ARG A 41 -17.98 2.39 -22.22
CA ARG A 41 -16.64 1.85 -22.41
C ARG A 41 -16.37 1.48 -23.87
N ALA A 42 -17.36 0.94 -24.59
CA ALA A 42 -17.23 0.66 -26.02
C ALA A 42 -17.07 1.95 -26.85
N LEU A 43 -17.79 3.03 -26.52
CA LEU A 43 -17.67 4.32 -27.20
C LEU A 43 -16.31 5.00 -26.93
N ILE A 44 -15.82 4.94 -25.69
CA ILE A 44 -14.48 5.46 -25.34
C ILE A 44 -13.39 4.67 -26.07
N LEU A 45 -13.49 3.34 -26.12
CA LEU A 45 -12.51 2.51 -26.82
C LEU A 45 -12.53 2.75 -28.33
N ALA A 46 -13.71 2.91 -28.94
CA ALA A 46 -13.82 3.20 -30.38
C ALA A 46 -13.15 4.54 -30.75
N GLU A 47 -13.27 5.56 -29.90
CA GLU A 47 -12.60 6.86 -30.11
C GLU A 47 -11.08 6.76 -29.90
N LEU A 48 -10.64 6.01 -28.89
CA LEU A 48 -9.21 5.79 -28.61
C LEU A 48 -8.52 4.94 -29.68
N GLU A 49 -9.27 4.11 -30.41
CA GLU A 49 -8.78 3.33 -31.57
C GLU A 49 -8.75 4.16 -32.87
N GLU A 50 -9.37 5.34 -32.90
CA GLU A 50 -9.39 6.24 -34.06
C GLU A 50 -8.10 7.10 -34.14
N GLU A 51 -6.93 6.43 -34.03
CA GLU A 51 -5.64 7.02 -34.40
C GLU A 51 -5.55 7.12 -35.94
N GLU A 52 -5.61 8.35 -36.43
CA GLU A 52 -5.37 8.84 -37.80
C GLU A 52 -4.84 7.82 -38.82
N ALA A 53 -5.75 7.12 -39.50
CA ALA A 53 -5.51 6.63 -40.84
C ALA A 53 -5.40 7.85 -41.77
N LEU A 54 -4.18 8.33 -42.01
CA LEU A 54 -3.88 9.28 -43.08
C LEU A 54 -4.41 8.73 -44.41
N GLU A 55 -5.49 9.32 -44.92
CA GLU A 55 -6.03 9.07 -46.26
C GLU A 55 -5.01 9.54 -47.32
N THR A 56 -4.11 8.64 -47.75
CA THR A 56 -3.36 8.82 -48.99
C THR A 56 -4.29 8.66 -50.19
N THR A 57 -4.55 9.75 -50.89
CA THR A 57 -5.39 9.81 -52.10
C THR A 57 -4.75 9.03 -53.26
N GLU A 58 -5.56 8.39 -54.11
CA GLU A 58 -5.12 7.60 -55.28
C GLU A 58 -4.21 8.38 -56.26
N GLU A 59 -4.22 9.71 -56.23
CA GLU A 59 -3.36 10.57 -57.04
C GLU A 59 -1.88 10.60 -56.58
N GLN A 60 -1.59 10.24 -55.32
CA GLN A 60 -0.23 10.28 -54.77
C GLN A 60 0.59 9.01 -55.06
N HIS A 61 -0.06 7.86 -55.26
CA HIS A 61 0.61 6.63 -55.72
C HIS A 61 1.10 6.71 -57.17
N ALA A 62 0.38 7.44 -58.03
CA ALA A 62 0.77 7.64 -59.42
C ALA A 62 2.05 8.49 -59.58
N ILE A 63 2.34 9.38 -58.62
CA ILE A 63 3.53 10.25 -58.65
C ILE A 63 4.78 9.46 -58.19
N LEU A 64 4.64 8.59 -57.19
CA LEU A 64 5.75 7.75 -56.70
C LEU A 64 6.18 6.67 -57.71
N ASP A 65 5.24 6.10 -58.48
CA ASP A 65 5.56 5.15 -59.55
C ASP A 65 6.18 5.81 -60.80
N ARG A 66 5.87 7.09 -61.02
CA ARG A 66 6.46 7.89 -62.12
C ARG A 66 7.90 8.33 -61.82
N VAL A 67 8.27 8.47 -60.55
CA VAL A 67 9.63 8.81 -60.11
C VAL A 67 10.52 7.56 -60.03
N SER A 68 9.97 6.42 -59.63
CA SER A 68 10.73 5.16 -59.50
C SER A 68 11.06 4.49 -60.85
N SER A 69 10.30 4.79 -61.92
CA SER A 69 10.51 4.29 -63.28
C SER A 69 11.54 5.08 -64.10
N VAL A 70 11.84 6.34 -63.72
CA VAL A 70 12.85 7.19 -64.39
C VAL A 70 14.27 6.89 -63.90
N LEU A 71 14.43 6.23 -62.75
CA LEU A 71 15.75 5.94 -62.17
C LEU A 71 16.34 4.57 -62.56
N LYS A 72 15.63 3.75 -63.33
CA LYS A 72 16.07 2.37 -63.66
C LYS A 72 16.75 2.17 -65.01
N TYR A 73 16.95 3.20 -65.84
CA TYR A 73 17.72 3.05 -67.08
C TYR A 73 18.59 4.26 -67.42
N GLY A 74 19.90 4.03 -67.40
CA GLY A 74 20.81 4.63 -68.39
C GLY A 74 21.83 5.64 -67.89
N ILE A 75 22.92 5.17 -67.27
CA ILE A 75 24.24 5.74 -67.59
C ILE A 75 25.19 4.61 -67.98
N ARG A 76 25.35 4.52 -69.30
CA ARG A 76 26.32 3.72 -70.03
C ARG A 76 27.72 4.29 -69.78
N ASN A 77 28.65 3.36 -69.61
CA ASN A 77 30.03 3.57 -69.19
C ASN A 77 30.86 4.23 -70.31
N GLU A 78 31.46 5.39 -70.07
CA GLU A 78 32.66 5.84 -70.78
C GLU A 78 33.82 6.03 -69.79
N LYS A 79 34.87 5.23 -70.01
CA LYS A 79 36.10 5.26 -69.22
C LYS A 79 36.94 6.46 -69.63
N VAL A 80 37.15 7.42 -68.73
CA VAL A 80 38.22 8.42 -68.88
C VAL A 80 39.13 8.41 -67.64
N ARG A 81 40.43 8.39 -67.91
CA ARG A 81 41.55 8.24 -66.96
C ARG A 81 41.68 9.44 -66.00
N LEU A 82 40.97 9.44 -64.87
CA LEU A 82 41.26 10.36 -63.74
C LEU A 82 41.30 9.65 -62.36
N ARG A 83 41.45 8.32 -62.36
CA ARG A 83 41.27 7.46 -61.18
C ARG A 83 42.38 7.58 -60.11
N ARG A 84 43.57 8.10 -60.42
CA ARG A 84 44.71 8.10 -59.46
C ARG A 84 44.74 9.32 -58.52
N LEU A 85 44.21 10.48 -58.93
CA LEU A 85 44.14 11.64 -58.04
C LEU A 85 42.95 11.55 -57.09
N TYR A 86 41.76 11.17 -57.58
CA TYR A 86 40.57 11.01 -56.72
C TYR A 86 40.72 9.95 -55.63
N VAL A 87 41.45 8.85 -55.88
CA VAL A 87 41.71 7.82 -54.84
C VAL A 87 42.61 8.37 -53.72
N ARG A 88 43.54 9.29 -54.01
CA ARG A 88 44.39 9.91 -52.99
C ARG A 88 43.63 10.89 -52.10
N TRP A 89 42.76 11.71 -52.70
CA TRP A 89 41.91 12.64 -51.95
C TRP A 89 40.78 11.92 -51.20
N ALA A 90 40.21 10.84 -51.77
CA ALA A 90 39.22 10.00 -51.10
C ALA A 90 39.82 9.22 -49.93
N ALA A 91 41.07 8.75 -50.04
CA ALA A 91 41.78 8.10 -48.93
C ALA A 91 42.05 9.08 -47.78
N ALA A 92 42.42 10.33 -48.07
CA ALA A 92 42.61 11.37 -47.06
C ALA A 92 41.29 11.72 -46.34
N ALA A 93 40.19 11.84 -47.09
CA ALA A 93 38.87 12.08 -46.51
C ALA A 93 38.40 10.91 -45.63
N ALA A 94 38.66 9.66 -46.05
CA ALA A 94 38.32 8.49 -45.26
C ALA A 94 39.10 8.43 -43.93
N VAL A 95 40.39 8.79 -43.93
CA VAL A 95 41.19 8.84 -42.69
C VAL A 95 40.67 9.91 -41.73
N VAL A 96 40.26 11.08 -42.23
CA VAL A 96 39.67 12.14 -41.39
C VAL A 96 38.31 11.73 -40.83
N ILE A 97 37.47 11.04 -41.62
CA ILE A 97 36.18 10.53 -41.15
C ILE A 97 36.39 9.42 -40.12
N ILE A 98 37.34 8.51 -40.34
CA ILE A 98 37.66 7.44 -39.39
C ILE A 98 38.23 8.03 -38.10
N ALA A 99 39.16 8.98 -38.18
CA ALA A 99 39.71 9.66 -37.02
C ALA A 99 38.64 10.47 -36.25
N GLY A 100 37.78 11.18 -36.97
CA GLY A 100 36.65 11.91 -36.39
C GLY A 100 35.63 10.98 -35.73
N PHE A 101 35.35 9.83 -36.35
CA PHE A 101 34.48 8.79 -35.80
C PHE A 101 35.11 8.12 -34.57
N TRP A 102 36.42 7.89 -34.59
CA TRP A 102 37.17 7.30 -33.47
C TRP A 102 37.20 8.26 -32.26
N ILE A 103 37.46 9.55 -32.49
CA ILE A 103 37.39 10.60 -31.46
C ILE A 103 35.96 10.78 -30.95
N ALA A 104 34.95 10.67 -31.82
CA ALA A 104 33.55 10.70 -31.40
C ALA A 104 33.18 9.49 -30.53
N LEU A 105 33.71 8.30 -30.85
CA LEU A 105 33.54 7.09 -30.05
C LEU A 105 34.22 7.19 -28.67
N GLU A 106 35.42 7.76 -28.60
CA GLU A 106 36.09 8.03 -27.32
C GLU A 106 35.31 9.04 -26.47
N ARG A 107 34.74 10.09 -27.08
CA ARG A 107 33.89 11.06 -26.37
C ARG A 107 32.56 10.48 -25.91
N ILE A 108 32.00 9.50 -26.62
CA ILE A 108 30.79 8.77 -26.20
C ILE A 108 31.11 7.81 -25.05
N GLN A 109 32.32 7.23 -25.00
CA GLN A 109 32.75 6.40 -23.88
C GLN A 109 33.13 7.21 -22.63
N GLU A 110 33.74 8.38 -22.78
CA GLU A 110 34.05 9.27 -21.64
C GLU A 110 32.80 9.97 -21.06
N GLY A 111 31.73 10.10 -21.86
CA GLY A 111 30.41 10.59 -21.41
C GLY A 111 29.52 9.51 -20.79
N ALA A 112 29.89 8.23 -20.91
CA ALA A 112 29.26 7.12 -20.21
C ALA A 112 29.93 6.91 -18.83
N GLY A 113 30.03 7.99 -18.05
CA GLY A 113 30.02 7.82 -16.61
C GLY A 113 28.80 6.96 -16.30
N ILE A 114 29.01 5.83 -15.64
CA ILE A 114 27.92 5.01 -15.12
C ILE A 114 27.17 5.96 -14.17
N PHE A 115 26.14 6.63 -14.68
CA PHE A 115 25.04 7.07 -13.86
C PHE A 115 24.45 5.76 -13.37
N THR A 116 25.01 5.22 -12.28
CA THR A 116 24.19 4.54 -11.30
C THR A 116 23.22 5.62 -10.89
N SER A 117 22.12 5.72 -11.63
CA SER A 117 20.88 6.23 -11.08
C SER A 117 20.73 5.35 -9.85
N THR A 118 21.10 5.89 -8.69
CA THR A 118 20.65 5.37 -7.41
C THR A 118 19.14 5.48 -7.56
N ARG A 119 18.53 4.43 -8.09
CA ARG A 119 17.09 4.24 -8.11
C ARG A 119 16.76 4.35 -6.64
N GLN A 120 16.30 5.52 -6.22
CA GLN A 120 15.83 5.71 -4.85
C GLN A 120 14.86 4.58 -4.63
N GLU A 121 15.18 3.73 -3.66
CA GLU A 121 14.36 2.58 -3.33
C GLU A 121 12.98 3.15 -2.96
N VAL A 122 12.00 2.95 -3.84
CA VAL A 122 10.67 3.48 -3.65
C VAL A 122 10.08 2.72 -2.46
N ILE A 123 9.95 3.39 -1.32
CA ILE A 123 9.35 2.82 -0.12
C ILE A 123 7.86 2.63 -0.40
N ALA A 124 7.49 1.39 -0.72
CA ALA A 124 6.12 0.98 -0.97
C ALA A 124 5.31 0.95 0.34
N PRO A 125 3.98 1.16 0.28
CA PRO A 125 3.11 0.92 1.43
C PRO A 125 3.16 -0.53 1.89
N GLY A 126 2.79 -0.75 3.15
CA GLY A 126 2.65 -2.08 3.73
C GLY A 126 1.66 -2.97 2.98
N GLN A 127 1.76 -4.28 3.23
CA GLN A 127 1.03 -5.34 2.54
C GLN A 127 0.49 -6.36 3.53
N ASP A 128 -0.37 -7.25 3.06
CA ASP A 128 -0.86 -8.35 3.88
C ASP A 128 0.21 -9.46 3.93
N LYS A 129 0.97 -9.50 5.03
CA LYS A 129 2.03 -10.49 5.28
C LYS A 129 2.13 -10.82 6.77
N ALA A 130 2.35 -12.09 7.08
CA ALA A 130 2.56 -12.61 8.41
C ALA A 130 3.49 -13.83 8.40
N ILE A 131 3.96 -14.20 9.57
CA ILE A 131 4.82 -15.34 9.82
C ILE A 131 4.15 -16.16 10.91
N LEU A 132 3.90 -17.44 10.64
CA LEU A 132 3.39 -18.39 11.63
C LEU A 132 4.53 -19.29 12.11
N GLU A 133 4.85 -19.19 13.38
CA GLU A 133 5.80 -20.05 14.07
C GLU A 133 5.05 -21.14 14.85
N LEU A 134 5.46 -22.39 14.68
CA LEU A 134 4.95 -23.55 15.39
C LEU A 134 5.84 -23.89 16.60
N GLU A 135 5.30 -24.62 17.58
CA GLU A 135 6.03 -25.06 18.79
C GLU A 135 7.37 -25.77 18.48
N ASP A 136 7.45 -26.49 17.35
CA ASP A 136 8.67 -27.19 16.93
C ASP A 136 9.68 -26.31 16.17
N GLY A 137 9.46 -24.99 16.14
CA GLY A 137 10.32 -24.01 15.49
C GLY A 137 10.13 -23.91 13.98
N ARG A 138 9.19 -24.65 13.39
CA ARG A 138 8.87 -24.48 11.96
C ARG A 138 8.23 -23.12 11.71
N ILE A 139 8.72 -22.44 10.69
CA ILE A 139 8.25 -21.12 10.25
C ILE A 139 7.49 -21.26 8.93
N ILE A 140 6.29 -20.68 8.88
CA ILE A 140 5.44 -20.63 7.68
C ILE A 140 5.20 -19.16 7.34
N ASN A 141 5.76 -18.70 6.23
CA ASN A 141 5.47 -17.37 5.70
C ASN A 141 4.08 -17.36 5.05
N LEU A 142 3.29 -16.36 5.42
CA LEU A 142 1.94 -16.12 4.93
C LEU A 142 1.92 -14.76 4.22
N ASP A 143 1.63 -14.71 2.93
CA ASP A 143 1.50 -13.45 2.20
C ASP A 143 0.33 -13.50 1.22
N SER A 144 -0.08 -12.34 0.71
CA SER A 144 -1.16 -12.20 -0.27
C SER A 144 -0.86 -12.81 -1.65
N SER A 145 0.38 -13.26 -1.91
CA SER A 145 0.77 -13.96 -3.15
C SER A 145 0.49 -15.46 -3.08
N ILE A 146 0.20 -15.98 -1.89
CA ILE A 146 -0.38 -17.31 -1.66
C ILE A 146 -1.79 -17.31 -2.26
N GLY A 147 -1.88 -17.58 -3.56
CA GLY A 147 -3.15 -17.56 -4.30
C GLY A 147 -4.22 -18.44 -3.63
N SER A 148 -5.49 -18.07 -3.84
CA SER A 148 -6.66 -18.86 -3.44
C SER A 148 -6.49 -20.31 -3.89
N GLY A 149 -6.19 -21.21 -2.94
CA GLY A 149 -5.99 -22.63 -3.22
C GLY A 149 -4.62 -23.22 -2.87
N VAL A 150 -3.65 -22.45 -2.37
CA VAL A 150 -2.43 -23.04 -1.79
C VAL A 150 -2.77 -23.74 -0.48
N LYS A 151 -2.96 -25.05 -0.58
CA LYS A 151 -3.13 -25.97 0.53
C LYS A 151 -1.77 -26.27 1.18
N ASN A 152 -1.22 -25.35 1.95
CA ASN A 152 -0.47 -25.84 3.11
C ASN A 152 -1.52 -26.42 4.05
N SER A 153 -1.29 -27.64 4.55
CA SER A 153 -2.28 -28.47 5.29
C SER A 153 -2.87 -27.83 6.56
N TYR A 154 -2.50 -26.59 6.88
CA TYR A 154 -2.71 -25.90 8.15
C TYR A 154 -3.37 -24.51 8.01
N VAL A 155 -3.30 -23.85 6.85
CA VAL A 155 -3.84 -22.49 6.66
C VAL A 155 -4.55 -22.42 5.32
N PHE A 156 -5.79 -21.94 5.31
CA PHE A 156 -6.62 -21.80 4.12
C PHE A 156 -6.99 -20.33 3.92
N ALA A 157 -6.71 -19.78 2.74
CA ALA A 157 -7.23 -18.47 2.35
C ALA A 157 -8.69 -18.61 1.95
N ASP A 158 -9.57 -17.80 2.54
CA ASP A 158 -10.90 -17.59 1.99
C ASP A 158 -10.87 -16.55 0.86
N THR A 159 -12.00 -16.37 0.17
CA THR A 159 -12.15 -15.43 -0.95
C THR A 159 -12.03 -13.95 -0.52
N ASN A 160 -12.07 -13.67 0.78
CA ASN A 160 -12.08 -12.32 1.34
C ASN A 160 -10.71 -11.94 1.95
N GLY A 161 -9.67 -12.74 1.70
CA GLY A 161 -8.32 -12.51 2.22
C GLY A 161 -8.14 -12.87 3.70
N MET A 162 -9.13 -13.50 4.33
CA MET A 162 -9.01 -13.97 5.70
C MET A 162 -8.53 -15.42 5.73
N MET A 163 -7.45 -15.64 6.46
CA MET A 163 -6.82 -16.95 6.55
C MET A 163 -7.43 -17.75 7.69
N THR A 164 -8.03 -18.89 7.38
CA THR A 164 -8.53 -19.83 8.38
C THR A 164 -7.44 -20.80 8.77
N PHE A 165 -7.10 -20.83 10.05
CA PHE A 165 -6.24 -21.87 10.59
C PHE A 165 -7.03 -23.17 10.76
N ASN A 166 -6.56 -24.25 10.16
CA ASN A 166 -7.22 -25.54 10.19
C ASN A 166 -6.29 -26.61 10.78
N THR A 167 -6.71 -27.20 11.89
CA THR A 167 -5.96 -28.23 12.60
C THR A 167 -6.12 -29.62 12.00
N ARG A 168 -7.01 -29.82 11.02
CA ARG A 168 -7.40 -31.15 10.52
C ARG A 168 -6.23 -31.90 9.88
N GLY A 169 -5.30 -31.19 9.22
CA GLY A 169 -4.12 -31.76 8.56
C GLY A 169 -2.88 -31.97 9.44
N LEU A 170 -2.87 -31.50 10.69
CA LEU A 170 -1.70 -31.61 11.59
C LEU A 170 -1.45 -33.06 12.02
N PRO A 171 -0.16 -33.49 12.12
CA PRO A 171 0.23 -34.70 12.82
C PRO A 171 -0.39 -34.77 14.22
N ALA A 172 -0.66 -35.98 14.73
CA ALA A 172 -1.30 -36.17 16.03
C ALA A 172 -0.49 -35.61 17.22
N THR A 173 0.83 -35.47 17.05
CA THR A 173 1.73 -34.77 17.98
C THR A 173 1.45 -33.28 18.05
N ASP A 174 1.28 -32.61 16.89
CA ASP A 174 1.04 -31.16 16.80
C ASP A 174 -0.41 -30.77 17.16
N LYS A 175 -1.31 -31.75 17.21
CA LYS A 175 -2.71 -31.59 17.65
C LYS A 175 -2.84 -31.52 19.17
N LYS A 176 -1.85 -31.98 19.94
CA LYS A 176 -1.88 -31.97 21.40
C LYS A 176 -0.86 -30.97 21.93
N SER A 177 -1.33 -29.76 22.20
CA SER A 177 -0.69 -28.80 23.12
C SER A 177 0.47 -27.93 22.61
N GLY A 178 0.66 -27.76 21.30
CA GLY A 178 1.64 -26.78 20.82
C GLY A 178 1.13 -25.35 20.81
N GLU A 179 1.85 -24.46 21.48
CA GLU A 179 1.75 -23.00 21.31
C GLU A 179 2.17 -22.63 19.89
N ARG A 180 1.51 -21.61 19.33
CA ARG A 180 1.83 -21.05 18.02
C ARG A 180 1.84 -19.55 18.13
N THR A 181 2.73 -18.92 17.38
CA THR A 181 2.82 -17.46 17.32
C THR A 181 2.63 -17.02 15.88
N LEU A 182 1.58 -16.24 15.64
CA LEU A 182 1.38 -15.53 14.39
C LEU A 182 1.88 -14.10 14.59
N SER A 183 2.82 -13.64 13.76
CA SER A 183 3.38 -12.30 13.83
C SER A 183 3.31 -11.59 12.48
N THR A 184 3.14 -10.29 12.50
CA THR A 184 3.22 -9.40 11.34
C THR A 184 4.53 -8.60 11.44
N PRO A 185 5.40 -8.65 10.43
CA PRO A 185 6.60 -7.81 10.44
C PRO A 185 6.21 -6.34 10.20
N LYS A 186 7.19 -5.43 10.27
CA LYS A 186 7.01 -4.07 9.74
C LYS A 186 6.57 -4.12 8.27
N GLY A 187 5.66 -3.23 7.94
CA GLY A 187 4.93 -3.18 6.67
C GLY A 187 4.05 -4.38 6.41
N GLY A 188 3.73 -5.18 7.43
CA GLY A 188 2.78 -6.28 7.37
C GLY A 188 1.49 -5.95 8.10
N GLN A 189 0.36 -6.44 7.64
CA GLN A 189 -0.83 -6.62 8.47
C GLN A 189 -1.45 -7.96 8.10
N PHE A 190 -2.33 -8.51 8.93
CA PHE A 190 -2.90 -9.82 8.63
C PHE A 190 -4.20 -10.09 9.35
N ALA A 191 -5.08 -10.88 8.72
CA ALA A 191 -6.34 -11.32 9.30
C ALA A 191 -6.37 -12.85 9.41
N VAL A 192 -6.73 -13.37 10.58
CA VAL A 192 -6.82 -14.80 10.86
C VAL A 192 -8.12 -15.17 11.55
N LEU A 193 -8.69 -16.32 11.17
CA LEU A 193 -9.79 -16.98 11.87
C LEU A 193 -9.24 -18.12 12.73
N LEU A 194 -9.40 -18.00 14.05
CA LEU A 194 -8.97 -18.99 15.05
C LEU A 194 -9.93 -20.19 15.10
N SER A 195 -9.48 -21.28 15.72
CA SER A 195 -10.21 -22.55 15.78
C SER A 195 -11.55 -22.49 16.53
N ASP A 196 -11.77 -21.47 17.37
CA ASP A 196 -13.02 -21.24 18.10
C ASP A 196 -14.01 -20.34 17.33
N GLY A 197 -13.66 -19.90 16.13
CA GLY A 197 -14.46 -18.97 15.31
C GLY A 197 -14.18 -17.49 15.58
N THR A 198 -13.24 -17.16 16.46
CA THR A 198 -12.80 -15.77 16.71
C THR A 198 -11.99 -15.26 15.53
N LYS A 199 -12.33 -14.06 15.03
CA LYS A 199 -11.54 -13.39 13.99
C LYS A 199 -10.61 -12.38 14.63
N VAL A 200 -9.39 -12.31 14.13
CA VAL A 200 -8.31 -11.48 14.68
C VAL A 200 -7.59 -10.77 13.54
N TRP A 201 -7.41 -9.46 13.68
CA TRP A 201 -6.60 -8.66 12.78
C TRP A 201 -5.38 -8.16 13.54
N LEU A 202 -4.21 -8.36 12.97
CA LEU A 202 -2.92 -7.87 13.47
C LEU A 202 -2.49 -6.69 12.62
N ASN A 203 -2.18 -5.57 13.24
CA ASN A 203 -1.55 -4.43 12.57
C ASN A 203 -0.05 -4.70 12.35
N ALA A 204 0.71 -3.75 11.81
CA ALA A 204 2.15 -3.90 11.62
C ALA A 204 2.92 -4.10 12.92
N GLU A 205 3.96 -4.92 12.88
CA GLU A 205 4.82 -5.21 14.04
C GLU A 205 4.02 -5.69 15.27
N SER A 206 3.10 -6.63 15.03
CA SER A 206 2.21 -7.18 16.06
C SER A 206 2.31 -8.70 16.09
N SER A 207 1.89 -9.33 17.20
CA SER A 207 1.81 -10.78 17.27
C SER A 207 0.69 -11.27 18.16
N ILE A 208 0.25 -12.50 17.91
CA ILE A 208 -0.65 -13.27 18.76
C ILE A 208 -0.10 -14.69 18.95
N SER A 209 -0.01 -15.11 20.20
CA SER A 209 0.31 -16.48 20.60
C SER A 209 -0.93 -17.17 21.13
N PHE A 210 -1.19 -18.39 20.64
CA PHE A 210 -2.40 -19.15 20.95
C PHE A 210 -2.14 -20.67 20.85
N PRO A 211 -2.88 -21.48 21.63
CA PRO A 211 -2.73 -22.94 21.57
C PRO A 211 -3.38 -23.54 20.31
N ALA A 212 -2.94 -24.74 19.93
CA ALA A 212 -3.58 -25.54 18.87
C ALA A 212 -5.09 -25.72 19.07
N ILE A 213 -5.44 -25.96 20.33
CA ILE A 213 -6.78 -26.26 20.81
C ILE A 213 -6.90 -25.55 22.14
N PHE A 214 -7.88 -24.67 22.28
CA PHE A 214 -8.14 -24.01 23.54
C PHE A 214 -8.52 -25.02 24.64
N ALA A 215 -7.97 -24.83 25.85
CA ALA A 215 -8.24 -25.62 27.05
C ALA A 215 -9.75 -25.73 27.35
N GLN A 216 -10.19 -26.64 28.22
CA GLN A 216 -11.64 -26.87 28.39
C GLN A 216 -12.40 -25.64 28.94
N HIS A 217 -11.79 -24.86 29.84
CA HIS A 217 -12.46 -23.80 30.60
C HIS A 217 -12.23 -22.38 30.08
N THR A 218 -11.14 -22.14 29.35
CA THR A 218 -10.73 -20.80 28.93
C THR A 218 -10.19 -20.83 27.50
N ARG A 219 -10.17 -19.67 26.85
CA ARG A 219 -9.54 -19.43 25.55
C ARG A 219 -8.48 -18.36 25.73
N ASP A 220 -7.28 -18.78 26.08
CA ASP A 220 -6.16 -17.88 26.40
C ASP A 220 -5.31 -17.59 25.16
N VAL A 221 -5.01 -16.31 24.96
CA VAL A 221 -4.07 -15.83 23.94
C VAL A 221 -3.20 -14.72 24.53
N SER A 222 -1.99 -14.57 24.01
CA SER A 222 -1.07 -13.48 24.38
C SER A 222 -0.79 -12.62 23.14
N ILE A 223 -0.68 -11.31 23.30
CA ILE A 223 -0.40 -10.40 22.18
C ILE A 223 0.70 -9.38 22.48
N THR A 224 1.30 -8.88 21.41
CA THR A 224 2.09 -7.63 21.39
C THR A 224 1.68 -6.79 20.18
N GLY A 225 1.90 -5.48 20.26
CA GLY A 225 1.52 -4.56 19.19
C GLY A 225 0.03 -4.21 19.22
N GLU A 226 -0.60 -4.03 18.06
CA GLU A 226 -2.01 -3.67 17.94
C GLU A 226 -2.83 -4.76 17.26
N VAL A 227 -3.88 -5.18 17.96
CA VAL A 227 -4.72 -6.32 17.56
C VAL A 227 -6.19 -5.99 17.78
N TYR A 228 -6.99 -6.20 16.73
CA TYR A 228 -8.44 -6.09 16.78
C TYR A 228 -9.07 -7.49 16.80
N PHE A 229 -10.08 -7.67 17.66
CA PHE A 229 -10.75 -8.94 17.89
C PHE A 229 -12.26 -8.84 17.64
N GLU A 230 -12.78 -9.84 16.92
CA GLU A 230 -14.21 -10.19 16.89
C GLU A 230 -14.37 -11.57 17.53
N VAL A 231 -14.57 -11.59 18.86
CA VAL A 231 -14.58 -12.83 19.63
C VAL A 231 -15.89 -13.57 19.47
N ALA A 232 -15.80 -14.86 19.10
CA ALA A 232 -16.96 -15.74 19.02
C ALA A 232 -17.65 -15.87 20.39
N LYS A 233 -18.97 -15.69 20.40
CA LYS A 233 -19.81 -15.75 21.61
C LYS A 233 -19.75 -17.14 22.23
N ASN A 234 -19.24 -17.22 23.46
CA ASN A 234 -19.23 -18.44 24.27
C ASN A 234 -19.31 -18.09 25.77
N PRO A 235 -20.52 -18.05 26.37
CA PRO A 235 -20.72 -17.65 27.76
C PRO A 235 -20.08 -18.58 28.79
N THR A 236 -19.87 -19.86 28.46
CA THR A 236 -19.33 -20.87 29.38
C THR A 236 -17.81 -20.98 29.30
N LYS A 237 -17.17 -20.33 28.32
CA LYS A 237 -15.74 -20.40 28.06
C LYS A 237 -15.16 -19.02 27.71
N PRO A 238 -14.74 -18.22 28.72
CA PRO A 238 -14.22 -16.88 28.49
C PRO A 238 -12.98 -16.87 27.60
N PHE A 239 -12.84 -15.78 26.84
CA PHE A 239 -11.65 -15.47 26.06
C PHE A 239 -10.79 -14.47 26.85
N LEU A 240 -9.53 -14.83 27.05
CA LEU A 240 -8.56 -14.09 27.86
C LEU A 240 -7.43 -13.63 26.93
N VAL A 241 -7.24 -12.32 26.83
CA VAL A 241 -6.14 -11.72 26.07
C VAL A 241 -5.14 -11.12 27.04
N HIS A 242 -3.91 -11.62 27.01
CA HIS A 242 -2.81 -11.12 27.81
C HIS A 242 -1.98 -10.14 26.97
N ALA A 243 -1.82 -8.92 27.47
CA ALA A 243 -1.03 -7.88 26.84
C ALA A 243 -0.19 -7.18 27.92
N ARG A 244 1.10 -7.49 27.97
CA ARG A 244 2.02 -7.03 29.05
C ARG A 244 1.45 -7.38 30.44
N GLN A 245 1.18 -6.38 31.29
CA GLN A 245 0.60 -6.56 32.63
C GLN A 245 -0.93 -6.49 32.65
N GLN A 246 -1.58 -6.37 31.49
CA GLN A 246 -3.02 -6.28 31.34
C GLN A 246 -3.59 -7.63 30.91
N THR A 247 -4.71 -8.03 31.51
CA THR A 247 -5.54 -9.14 31.04
C THR A 247 -6.93 -8.65 30.72
N VAL A 248 -7.37 -8.94 29.50
CA VAL A 248 -8.67 -8.56 28.97
C VAL A 248 -9.54 -9.81 28.88
N LYS A 249 -10.67 -9.81 29.60
CA LYS A 249 -11.61 -10.93 29.69
C LYS A 249 -12.93 -10.59 29.01
N VAL A 250 -13.33 -11.43 28.06
CA VAL A 250 -14.58 -11.27 27.29
C VAL A 250 -15.30 -12.59 27.10
N LEU A 251 -16.60 -12.51 26.74
CA LEU A 251 -17.43 -13.68 26.40
C LEU A 251 -17.85 -13.70 24.92
N GLY A 252 -17.67 -12.60 24.18
CA GLY A 252 -18.04 -12.47 22.77
C GLY A 252 -18.30 -11.01 22.45
N THR A 253 -17.33 -10.35 21.84
CA THR A 253 -17.14 -8.89 21.96
C THR A 253 -16.24 -8.41 20.82
N HIS A 254 -16.45 -7.17 20.41
CA HIS A 254 -15.64 -6.48 19.40
C HIS A 254 -14.81 -5.40 20.09
N PHE A 255 -13.49 -5.54 20.09
CA PHE A 255 -12.59 -4.63 20.80
C PHE A 255 -11.21 -4.57 20.15
N ASN A 256 -10.49 -3.47 20.36
CA ASN A 256 -9.11 -3.27 19.94
C ASN A 256 -8.20 -3.18 21.16
N ILE A 257 -7.00 -3.77 21.08
CA ILE A 257 -5.92 -3.55 22.05
C ILE A 257 -4.72 -2.98 21.31
N ASN A 258 -4.18 -1.87 21.80
CA ASN A 258 -2.90 -1.31 21.37
C ASN A 258 -1.90 -1.41 22.54
N ALA A 259 -0.91 -2.28 22.38
CA ALA A 259 0.05 -2.68 23.40
C ALA A 259 1.49 -2.74 22.84
N TYR A 260 1.85 -1.80 21.97
CA TYR A 260 3.23 -1.68 21.46
C TYR A 260 4.22 -1.48 22.63
N PRO A 261 5.34 -2.24 22.70
CA PRO A 261 6.30 -2.13 23.80
C PRO A 261 6.98 -0.77 23.95
N GLU A 262 7.17 -0.05 22.85
CA GLU A 262 7.73 1.31 22.82
C GLU A 262 6.77 2.36 23.40
N ASN A 263 5.48 2.03 23.50
CA ASN A 263 4.49 2.88 24.14
C ASN A 263 4.41 2.58 25.64
N ASP A 264 4.45 3.62 26.47
CA ASP A 264 4.32 3.46 27.92
C ASP A 264 2.90 2.98 28.32
N ALA A 265 1.89 3.35 27.54
CA ALA A 265 0.50 3.01 27.78
C ALA A 265 0.03 1.79 26.97
N VAL A 266 -0.82 0.96 27.58
CA VAL A 266 -1.63 -0.05 26.90
C VAL A 266 -3.07 0.44 26.83
N GLN A 267 -3.64 0.47 25.64
CA GLN A 267 -5.00 0.95 25.40
C GLN A 267 -5.93 -0.19 25.00
N THR A 268 -7.15 -0.22 25.54
CA THR A 268 -8.18 -1.20 25.16
C THR A 268 -9.49 -0.48 24.90
N GLY A 269 -9.93 -0.44 23.64
CA GLY A 269 -11.18 0.19 23.22
C GLY A 269 -12.26 -0.84 22.92
N LEU A 270 -13.47 -0.63 23.44
CA LEU A 270 -14.61 -1.52 23.26
C LEU A 270 -15.63 -0.93 22.27
N LEU A 271 -15.99 -1.70 21.24
CA LEU A 271 -17.01 -1.32 20.26
C LEU A 271 -18.36 -2.00 20.51
N GLU A 272 -18.38 -3.31 20.76
CA GLU A 272 -19.61 -4.07 21.01
C GLU A 272 -19.39 -5.13 22.10
N GLY A 273 -20.36 -5.27 23.00
CA GLY A 273 -20.35 -6.28 24.06
C GLY A 273 -19.88 -5.70 25.38
N SER A 274 -19.07 -6.48 26.11
CA SER A 274 -18.66 -6.14 27.48
C SER A 274 -17.25 -6.67 27.72
N VAL A 275 -16.32 -5.80 28.14
CA VAL A 275 -14.92 -6.15 28.39
C VAL A 275 -14.55 -5.91 29.84
N ALA A 276 -14.08 -6.95 30.54
CA ALA A 276 -13.43 -6.76 31.83
C ALA A 276 -11.93 -6.60 31.60
N VAL A 277 -11.37 -5.48 32.03
CA VAL A 277 -9.93 -5.18 31.95
C VAL A 277 -9.31 -5.27 33.33
N ILE A 278 -8.26 -6.08 33.48
CA ILE A 278 -7.56 -6.32 34.73
C ILE A 278 -6.11 -5.87 34.56
N ALA A 279 -5.65 -4.93 35.37
CA ALA A 279 -4.25 -4.48 35.39
C ALA A 279 -3.88 -3.87 36.76
N GLY A 280 -2.65 -4.09 37.22
CA GLY A 280 -2.15 -3.54 38.49
C GLY A 280 -3.02 -3.88 39.71
N GLY A 281 -3.62 -5.06 39.74
CA GLY A 281 -4.53 -5.50 40.81
C GLY A 281 -5.91 -4.84 40.79
N LYS A 282 -6.21 -3.98 39.81
CA LYS A 282 -7.54 -3.38 39.61
C LYS A 282 -8.27 -4.07 38.48
N GLN A 283 -9.60 -4.13 38.58
CA GLN A 283 -10.49 -4.59 37.52
C GLN A 283 -11.48 -3.47 37.19
N VAL A 284 -11.66 -3.18 35.91
CA VAL A 284 -12.69 -2.26 35.40
C VAL A 284 -13.52 -2.96 34.34
N GLN A 285 -14.79 -2.59 34.26
CA GLN A 285 -15.70 -3.06 33.21
C GLN A 285 -15.87 -1.93 32.19
N LEU A 286 -15.53 -2.19 30.93
CA LEU A 286 -15.82 -1.28 29.83
C LEU A 286 -17.22 -1.56 29.27
N LEU A 287 -17.89 -0.48 28.88
CA LEU A 287 -19.10 -0.44 28.07
C LEU A 287 -18.75 -0.03 26.62
N PRO A 288 -19.59 -0.36 25.63
CA PRO A 288 -19.43 0.13 24.26
C PRO A 288 -19.16 1.62 24.18
N GLY A 289 -18.15 2.02 23.39
CA GLY A 289 -17.70 3.41 23.27
C GLY A 289 -16.74 3.87 24.38
N GLN A 290 -16.29 2.97 25.27
CA GLN A 290 -15.28 3.27 26.28
C GLN A 290 -13.92 2.66 25.95
N MET A 291 -12.88 3.31 26.47
CA MET A 291 -11.50 2.85 26.39
C MET A 291 -10.84 2.88 27.75
N SER A 292 -10.08 1.83 28.08
CA SER A 292 -9.14 1.86 29.19
C SER A 292 -7.74 2.24 28.72
N VAL A 293 -7.03 3.02 29.52
CA VAL A 293 -5.60 3.29 29.37
C VAL A 293 -4.89 2.81 30.62
N TRP A 294 -4.02 1.82 30.47
CA TRP A 294 -3.14 1.34 31.53
C TRP A 294 -1.75 1.94 31.33
N GLN A 295 -1.28 2.72 32.30
CA GLN A 295 0.07 3.28 32.28
C GLN A 295 0.62 3.30 33.70
N GLU A 296 1.68 2.54 33.95
CA GLU A 296 2.25 2.36 35.30
C GLU A 296 2.78 3.69 35.86
N SER A 297 3.49 4.46 35.02
CA SER A 297 4.06 5.76 35.38
C SER A 297 3.05 6.84 35.77
N GLN A 298 1.79 6.73 35.30
CA GLN A 298 0.74 7.76 35.43
C GLN A 298 -0.40 7.39 36.39
N GLY A 299 -0.14 6.46 37.33
CA GLY A 299 -1.08 6.09 38.39
C GLY A 299 -2.02 4.92 38.04
N GLY A 300 -1.70 4.14 36.99
CA GLY A 300 -2.35 2.88 36.67
C GLY A 300 -3.58 3.00 35.76
N LEU A 301 -4.60 2.18 36.03
CA LEU A 301 -5.72 1.94 35.11
C LEU A 301 -6.74 3.09 35.15
N LYS A 302 -6.94 3.75 34.00
CA LYS A 302 -7.94 4.80 33.79
C LYS A 302 -8.95 4.39 32.71
N VAL A 303 -10.17 4.89 32.80
CA VAL A 303 -11.24 4.64 31.81
C VAL A 303 -11.78 5.98 31.31
N GLY A 304 -11.95 6.10 30.00
CA GLY A 304 -12.53 7.26 29.33
C GLY A 304 -13.47 6.85 28.20
N ARG A 305 -14.07 7.84 27.53
CA ARG A 305 -14.80 7.62 26.28
C ARG A 305 -13.83 7.57 25.12
N ILE A 306 -14.15 6.77 24.11
CA ILE A 306 -13.51 6.86 22.80
C ILE A 306 -14.06 8.15 22.15
N PRO A 307 -13.21 9.14 21.82
CA PRO A 307 -13.66 10.38 21.19
C PRO A 307 -14.40 10.11 19.88
N ASP A 308 -13.82 9.24 19.04
CA ASP A 308 -14.40 8.78 17.79
C ASP A 308 -14.15 7.27 17.59
N PRO A 309 -15.19 6.41 17.66
CA PRO A 309 -15.05 4.97 17.42
C PRO A 309 -14.45 4.59 16.06
N GLU A 310 -14.58 5.44 15.04
CA GLU A 310 -14.04 5.17 13.70
C GLU A 310 -12.50 5.23 13.67
N THR A 311 -11.90 6.08 14.51
CA THR A 311 -10.43 6.19 14.64
C THR A 311 -9.80 4.87 15.11
N LEU A 312 -10.48 4.14 16.01
CA LEU A 312 -9.99 2.89 16.60
C LEU A 312 -9.85 1.77 15.55
N LEU A 313 -10.66 1.81 14.48
CA LEU A 313 -10.68 0.80 13.42
C LEU A 313 -10.15 1.32 12.08
N SER A 314 -9.71 2.57 12.02
CA SER A 314 -9.30 3.19 10.75
C SER A 314 -8.19 2.40 10.07
N TRP A 315 -7.24 1.87 10.86
CA TRP A 315 -6.10 1.11 10.34
C TRP A 315 -6.54 -0.19 9.65
N LYS A 316 -7.58 -0.85 10.18
CA LYS A 316 -8.24 -2.01 9.57
C LYS A 316 -9.05 -1.59 8.33
N GLY A 317 -9.61 -0.39 8.33
CA GLY A 317 -10.28 0.23 7.19
C GLY A 317 -9.35 0.77 6.10
N GLY A 318 -8.04 0.56 6.22
CA GLY A 318 -7.07 1.03 5.22
C GLY A 318 -6.75 2.53 5.31
N MET A 319 -7.02 3.16 6.45
CA MET A 319 -6.83 4.58 6.69
C MET A 319 -5.91 4.82 7.89
N PHE A 320 -4.94 5.71 7.75
CA PHE A 320 -4.37 6.42 8.89
C PHE A 320 -5.40 7.45 9.35
N CYS A 321 -5.68 7.46 10.64
CA CYS A 321 -6.51 8.48 11.26
C CYS A 321 -5.73 9.03 12.46
N PHE A 322 -5.36 10.30 12.35
CA PHE A 322 -4.68 11.05 13.38
C PHE A 322 -5.67 12.09 13.90
N ASP A 323 -5.95 12.08 15.19
CA ASP A 323 -6.85 13.00 15.89
C ASP A 323 -6.06 13.58 17.07
N HIS A 324 -5.59 14.82 16.90
CA HIS A 324 -4.69 15.51 17.83
C HIS A 324 -3.43 14.72 18.20
N ASN A 325 -2.91 13.86 17.31
CA ASN A 325 -1.69 13.09 17.57
C ASN A 325 -0.45 13.94 17.35
N ASN A 326 0.55 13.78 18.23
CA ASN A 326 1.84 14.43 18.03
C ASN A 326 2.64 13.77 16.88
N ILE A 327 3.58 14.51 16.30
CA ILE A 327 4.41 14.02 15.20
C ILE A 327 5.23 12.78 15.56
N THR A 328 5.60 12.59 16.83
CA THR A 328 6.37 11.41 17.25
C THR A 328 5.53 10.14 17.13
N GLU A 329 4.29 10.17 17.60
CA GLU A 329 3.32 9.08 17.47
C GLU A 329 3.03 8.77 15.99
N ILE A 330 2.85 9.82 15.18
CA ILE A 330 2.65 9.67 13.72
C ILE A 330 3.85 8.98 13.09
N MET A 331 5.06 9.45 13.36
CA MET A 331 6.27 8.86 12.77
C MET A 331 6.49 7.42 13.21
N GLN A 332 6.09 7.03 14.43
CA GLN A 332 6.08 5.63 14.87
C GLN A 332 5.08 4.78 14.06
N VAL A 333 3.86 5.28 13.83
CA VAL A 333 2.86 4.60 12.98
C VAL A 333 3.38 4.42 11.56
N LEU A 334 3.97 5.47 10.97
CA LEU A 334 4.56 5.41 9.64
C LEU A 334 5.78 4.48 9.59
N ALA A 335 6.61 4.47 10.62
CA ALA A 335 7.75 3.57 10.76
C ALA A 335 7.35 2.11 10.70
N ARG A 336 6.26 1.75 11.40
CA ARG A 336 5.71 0.40 11.36
C ARG A 336 5.12 0.06 10.01
N TRP A 337 4.33 0.94 9.40
CA TRP A 337 3.64 0.64 8.13
C TRP A 337 4.54 0.64 6.90
N TYR A 338 5.50 1.56 6.83
CA TYR A 338 6.41 1.69 5.70
C TYR A 338 7.74 0.98 5.94
N ASP A 339 7.94 0.35 7.10
CA ASP A 339 9.19 -0.27 7.51
C ASP A 339 10.39 0.69 7.38
N ILE A 340 10.29 1.84 8.04
CA ILE A 340 11.32 2.88 8.02
C ILE A 340 11.85 3.15 9.42
N GLU A 341 13.02 3.78 9.46
CA GLU A 341 13.51 4.47 10.65
C GLU A 341 13.20 5.96 10.56
N PHE A 342 13.14 6.64 11.69
CA PHE A 342 13.02 8.09 11.71
C PHE A 342 13.91 8.72 12.78
N SER A 343 14.22 9.99 12.59
CA SER A 343 14.90 10.82 13.57
C SER A 343 14.49 12.27 13.43
N PHE A 344 14.46 12.99 14.54
CA PHE A 344 14.26 14.43 14.57
C PHE A 344 15.62 15.16 14.53
N GLU A 345 15.70 16.26 13.80
CA GLU A 345 16.80 17.21 13.97
C GLU A 345 16.64 17.96 15.30
N ASN A 346 17.61 18.80 15.67
CA ASN A 346 17.53 19.57 16.91
C ASN A 346 16.32 20.52 16.87
N GLY A 347 15.42 20.39 17.83
CA GLY A 347 14.22 21.22 17.92
C GLY A 347 13.21 20.69 18.95
N ASP A 348 12.18 21.50 19.22
CA ASP A 348 11.02 21.07 20.00
C ASP A 348 9.86 20.74 19.05
N TYR A 349 9.44 19.48 19.05
CA TYR A 349 8.36 18.96 18.22
C TYR A 349 7.12 18.58 19.04
N SER A 350 7.14 18.82 20.36
CA SER A 350 6.05 18.39 21.26
C SER A 350 4.71 19.07 20.96
N ASN A 351 4.73 20.25 20.33
CA ASN A 351 3.54 21.00 19.94
C ASN A 351 3.07 20.71 18.50
N CYS A 352 3.78 19.87 17.75
CA CYS A 352 3.40 19.51 16.38
C CYS A 352 2.33 18.41 16.40
N VAL A 353 1.07 18.82 16.53
CA VAL A 353 -0.11 17.95 16.51
C VAL A 353 -0.84 17.98 15.17
N PHE A 354 -1.48 16.87 14.80
CA PHE A 354 -2.11 16.70 13.50
C PHE A 354 -3.49 16.06 13.61
N ASP A 355 -4.40 16.60 12.81
CA ASP A 355 -5.69 16.03 12.49
C ASP A 355 -5.71 15.67 11.01
N ALA A 356 -5.68 14.37 10.69
CA ALA A 356 -5.62 13.92 9.31
C ALA A 356 -6.17 12.53 9.12
N MET A 357 -6.88 12.33 8.00
CA MET A 357 -7.30 11.03 7.53
C MET A 357 -6.63 10.75 6.17
N ILE A 358 -5.76 9.76 6.13
CA ILE A 358 -4.89 9.49 4.96
C ILE A 358 -4.98 8.01 4.57
N PRO A 359 -5.29 7.67 3.31
CA PRO A 359 -5.29 6.27 2.86
C PRO A 359 -3.91 5.60 3.01
N LYS A 360 -3.86 4.42 3.64
CA LYS A 360 -2.61 3.62 3.85
C LYS A 360 -1.95 3.17 2.55
N LYS A 361 -2.71 3.15 1.44
CA LYS A 361 -2.22 2.81 0.10
C LYS A 361 -1.35 3.89 -0.56
N LYS A 362 -1.34 5.11 -0.01
CA LYS A 362 -0.48 6.18 -0.52
C LYS A 362 0.99 5.83 -0.30
N SER A 363 1.85 6.32 -1.19
CA SER A 363 3.30 6.24 -0.98
C SER A 363 3.70 7.06 0.24
N ILE A 364 4.81 6.69 0.89
CA ILE A 364 5.29 7.45 2.04
C ILE A 364 5.55 8.92 1.69
N GLN A 365 6.03 9.18 0.46
CA GLN A 365 6.29 10.54 0.00
C GLN A 365 5.01 11.39 -0.01
N GLU A 366 3.90 10.84 -0.51
CA GLU A 366 2.61 11.55 -0.48
C GLU A 366 2.15 11.82 0.95
N VAL A 367 2.29 10.85 1.86
CA VAL A 367 1.90 11.02 3.26
C VAL A 367 2.73 12.12 3.92
N LEU A 368 4.05 12.08 3.77
CA LEU A 368 4.95 13.09 4.32
C LEU A 368 4.70 14.48 3.71
N ASN A 369 4.34 14.55 2.42
CA ASN A 369 3.95 15.82 1.78
C ASN A 369 2.65 16.39 2.39
N ILE A 370 1.66 15.55 2.70
CA ILE A 370 0.43 15.98 3.35
C ILE A 370 0.72 16.52 4.75
N LEU A 371 1.55 15.81 5.54
CA LEU A 371 1.95 16.24 6.87
C LEU A 371 2.83 17.51 6.83
N GLY A 372 3.71 17.63 5.84
CA GLY A 372 4.56 18.82 5.67
C GLY A 372 3.80 20.03 5.14
N ALA A 373 2.64 19.85 4.54
CA ALA A 373 1.80 20.96 4.07
C ALA A 373 0.98 21.59 5.20
N SER A 374 0.63 20.83 6.24
CA SER A 374 -0.21 21.33 7.34
C SER A 374 0.57 22.05 8.44
N GLN A 375 1.88 21.81 8.55
CA GLN A 375 2.76 22.45 9.53
C GLN A 375 4.10 22.89 8.89
N GLN A 376 4.88 23.71 9.59
CA GLN A 376 6.23 24.09 9.17
C GLN A 376 7.24 22.94 9.43
N LEU A 377 6.96 21.76 8.89
CA LEU A 377 7.86 20.61 8.93
C LEU A 377 8.37 20.25 7.53
N GLU A 378 9.65 19.92 7.46
CA GLU A 378 10.30 19.38 6.28
C GLU A 378 10.71 17.92 6.56
N PHE A 379 10.50 17.05 5.58
CA PHE A 379 10.84 15.63 5.67
C PHE A 379 11.87 15.26 4.60
N LYS A 380 12.99 14.68 5.02
CA LYS A 380 14.05 14.21 4.13
C LYS A 380 14.21 12.70 4.20
N ILE A 381 13.99 12.02 3.08
CA ILE A 381 14.16 10.57 2.97
C ILE A 381 15.61 10.27 2.53
N LYS A 382 16.32 9.47 3.33
CA LYS A 382 17.67 8.96 3.02
C LYS A 382 17.66 7.43 3.16
N GLY A 383 17.55 6.72 2.04
CA GLY A 383 17.31 5.28 2.07
C GLY A 383 15.98 4.98 2.77
N ARG A 384 15.99 4.12 3.80
CA ARG A 384 14.82 3.83 4.65
C ARG A 384 14.74 4.67 5.92
N LYS A 385 15.47 5.78 5.98
CA LYS A 385 15.44 6.71 7.13
C LYS A 385 14.77 8.03 6.75
N VAL A 386 13.81 8.47 7.55
CA VAL A 386 13.17 9.78 7.42
C VAL A 386 13.69 10.72 8.50
N VAL A 387 14.27 11.84 8.07
CA VAL A 387 14.71 12.91 8.96
C VAL A 387 13.64 14.00 8.97
N VAL A 388 13.15 14.35 10.16
CA VAL A 388 12.15 15.39 10.37
C VAL A 388 12.84 16.66 10.87
N SER A 389 12.65 17.78 10.18
CA SER A 389 13.21 19.10 10.52
C SER A 389 12.12 20.16 10.52
N GLN A 390 12.30 21.25 11.25
CA GLN A 390 11.41 22.42 11.13
C GLN A 390 11.79 23.23 9.89
N THR A 391 10.81 23.74 9.16
CA THR A 391 11.06 24.61 8.01
C THR A 391 11.59 25.94 8.52
N ASN A 392 12.86 26.24 8.24
CA ASN A 392 13.40 27.56 8.52
C ASN A 392 12.60 28.60 7.74
N SER A 393 11.89 29.48 8.44
CA SER A 393 11.27 30.67 7.87
C SER A 393 12.35 31.66 7.45
N ASN A 394 13.13 31.34 6.42
CA ASN A 394 14.12 32.24 5.82
C ASN A 394 14.31 31.88 4.34
N SER A 395 13.35 32.29 3.53
CA SER A 395 13.57 32.62 2.13
C SER A 395 12.66 33.79 1.80
N ASN A 396 13.28 34.97 1.78
CA ASN A 396 12.72 36.26 1.38
C ASN A 396 12.06 36.23 0.01
#